data_AF-A0AAV4JH20-F1
#
_entry.id   AF-A0AAV4JH20-F1
#
_cell.length_a   1.000
_cell.length_b   1.000
_cell.length_c   1.000
_cell.angle_alpha   90.00
_cell.angle_beta   90.00
_cell.angle_gamma   90.00
#
_symmetry.space_group_name_H-M   'P 1'
#
loop_
_entity.id
_entity.type
_entity.pdbx_description
1 polymer ?
#
loop_
_entity_poly.entity_id
_entity_poly.type
_entity_poly.pdbx_seq_one_letter_code
_entity_poly.pdbx_strand_id
1 'polypeptide(L)'
;MFSKEFCLLGCVLLGFAVALGEQLGPEVETTHGRVRGTVRDGANVFRGVPYAMPPVGLLRWQPPQALPSWRHEGVKDALDDPPACPQVNCDKHNPPVVCPTKVSINVSALGFLVTGSGEDDARGNYGLQDQIMALTWIRENIRGFGGDPDKVTLFGQSAGAQSALVHLTSEVSSPLFQAAILESTPLALPYKTFSEAFVLGGMFAQKLGCPVSDIKCMRSKTAQDVAVAAFNTRSSVASLKILEMFEPYGPYIDGKLVKGQPLDVVSKGNYTTKPLIIGTTTEETVLYVYSAFNKTVHVEEYLALVAGLKPQSAARIVEQYPPSLYPKDQREVIVKVSTDLIFACSTRNLTRTLLAQGQPNIWLYVWDHALSFKGWGPITWCEGRVCHGSEIAFVFDSAHLANFSSSPEEEILSGDVIAYWTNFAWSGNPNYSTPPRQGTSMHRFSPEYTKPRLYDDKKWPAYDKGSNWTALRFKTPANELVENYRGEDCSFWDTVSYTAYP
;
A
#
# COMPACT_ATOMS: atom_id res chain seq x y z
N MET A 1 -50.12 -64.81 9.65
CA MET A 1 -49.54 -63.75 8.78
C MET A 1 -48.04 -63.76 9.06
N PHE A 2 -47.27 -64.26 8.11
CA PHE A 2 -45.80 -64.28 8.08
C PHE A 2 -45.22 -62.86 8.26
N SER A 3 -43.96 -62.58 8.56
CA SER A 3 -42.81 -63.22 9.24
C SER A 3 -41.67 -62.19 9.09
N LYS A 4 -40.66 -62.25 9.97
CA LYS A 4 -39.27 -61.73 9.78
C LYS A 4 -39.08 -60.21 9.83
N GLU A 5 -37.99 -59.62 10.31
CA GLU A 5 -36.91 -59.92 11.27
C GLU A 5 -35.87 -58.77 11.12
N PHE A 6 -35.21 -58.39 12.22
CA PHE A 6 -33.90 -57.71 12.33
C PHE A 6 -33.67 -56.31 11.72
N CYS A 7 -33.19 -55.34 12.54
CA CYS A 7 -31.75 -55.16 12.80
C CYS A 7 -31.45 -54.09 13.87
N LEU A 8 -30.29 -54.25 14.52
CA LEU A 8 -29.76 -53.52 15.68
C LEU A 8 -29.62 -51.99 15.50
N LEU A 9 -29.89 -51.22 16.58
CA LEU A 9 -29.39 -49.86 16.75
C LEU A 9 -28.21 -49.86 17.74
N GLY A 10 -27.02 -49.52 17.24
CA GLY A 10 -25.83 -49.25 18.03
C GLY A 10 -25.79 -47.79 18.50
N CYS A 11 -25.31 -47.59 19.73
CA CYS A 11 -25.08 -46.29 20.36
C CYS A 11 -24.16 -45.39 19.53
N VAL A 12 -24.65 -44.18 19.20
CA VAL A 12 -23.82 -43.08 18.69
C VAL A 12 -23.45 -42.17 19.88
N LEU A 13 -22.18 -42.20 20.26
CA LEU A 13 -21.55 -41.16 21.09
C LEU A 13 -21.38 -39.91 20.22
N LEU A 14 -22.24 -38.91 20.42
CA LEU A 14 -22.08 -37.57 19.85
C LEU A 14 -20.98 -36.83 20.61
N GLY A 15 -19.78 -36.81 20.06
CA GLY A 15 -18.76 -35.84 20.41
C GLY A 15 -19.18 -34.45 19.91
N PHE A 16 -19.48 -33.54 20.83
CA PHE A 16 -19.64 -32.13 20.51
C PHE A 16 -18.27 -31.56 20.13
N ALA A 17 -18.04 -31.33 18.84
CA ALA A 17 -17.02 -30.40 18.40
C ALA A 17 -17.46 -28.99 18.81
N VAL A 18 -16.78 -28.41 19.81
CA VAL A 18 -16.94 -26.99 20.14
C VAL A 18 -16.35 -26.21 18.97
N ALA A 19 -17.21 -25.60 18.15
CA ALA A 19 -16.79 -24.53 17.26
C ALA A 19 -16.20 -23.43 18.15
N LEU A 20 -14.91 -23.11 17.99
CA LEU A 20 -14.28 -21.96 18.63
C LEU A 20 -14.89 -20.68 18.04
N GLY A 21 -16.04 -20.28 18.58
CA GLY A 21 -16.69 -19.02 18.24
C GLY A 21 -15.89 -17.83 18.76
N GLU A 22 -15.94 -16.73 18.03
CA GLU A 22 -15.35 -15.46 18.44
C GLU A 22 -15.94 -15.04 19.80
N GLN A 23 -15.09 -14.97 20.84
CA GLN A 23 -15.52 -14.66 22.20
C GLN A 23 -15.35 -13.16 22.47
N LEU A 24 -16.22 -12.56 23.27
CA LEU A 24 -16.02 -11.20 23.77
C LEU A 24 -14.65 -11.09 24.47
N GLY A 25 -13.91 -10.06 24.10
CA GLY A 25 -12.56 -9.79 24.58
C GLY A 25 -12.51 -8.64 25.58
N PRO A 26 -11.31 -8.13 25.86
CA PRO A 26 -11.10 -7.10 26.87
C PRO A 26 -11.73 -5.77 26.47
N GLU A 27 -12.03 -4.98 27.50
CA GLU A 27 -12.36 -3.56 27.37
C GLU A 27 -11.11 -2.70 27.58
N VAL A 28 -10.93 -1.68 26.76
CA VAL A 28 -9.79 -0.75 26.83
C VAL A 28 -10.32 0.68 26.94
N GLU A 29 -9.77 1.43 27.89
CA GLU A 29 -10.06 2.86 28.04
C GLU A 29 -9.23 3.67 27.03
N THR A 30 -9.91 4.52 26.24
CA THR A 30 -9.29 5.46 25.30
C THR A 30 -9.47 6.90 25.78
N THR A 31 -8.91 7.88 25.08
CA THR A 31 -9.13 9.31 25.33
C THR A 31 -10.61 9.69 25.17
N HIS A 32 -11.34 8.98 24.31
CA HIS A 32 -12.73 9.29 23.96
C HIS A 32 -13.77 8.46 24.74
N GLY A 33 -13.41 7.26 25.22
CA GLY A 33 -14.25 6.37 26.02
C GLY A 33 -13.81 4.90 25.93
N ARG A 34 -14.55 3.98 26.56
CA ARG A 34 -14.20 2.55 26.52
C ARG A 34 -14.57 1.90 25.20
N VAL A 35 -13.74 0.95 24.77
CA VAL A 35 -14.02 0.07 23.62
C VAL A 35 -13.89 -1.40 24.02
N ARG A 36 -14.72 -2.27 23.46
CA ARG A 36 -14.67 -3.74 23.69
C ARG A 36 -14.29 -4.48 22.41
N GLY A 37 -13.29 -5.34 22.48
CA GLY A 37 -12.86 -6.19 21.37
C GLY A 37 -13.38 -7.63 21.46
N THR A 38 -12.77 -8.50 20.67
CA THR A 38 -12.95 -9.96 20.70
C THR A 38 -11.63 -10.68 21.02
N VAL A 39 -11.70 -11.95 21.39
CA VAL A 39 -10.54 -12.85 21.41
C VAL A 39 -10.66 -13.80 20.23
N ARG A 40 -9.64 -13.83 19.39
CA ARG A 40 -9.57 -14.69 18.21
C ARG A 40 -8.13 -15.18 18.00
N ASP A 41 -7.96 -16.48 17.80
CA ASP A 41 -6.66 -17.12 17.49
C ASP A 41 -5.55 -16.75 18.49
N GLY A 42 -5.90 -16.60 19.78
CA GLY A 42 -4.97 -16.22 20.85
C GLY A 42 -4.63 -14.72 20.93
N ALA A 43 -5.27 -13.88 20.11
CA ALA A 43 -5.09 -12.43 20.10
C ALA A 43 -6.34 -11.66 20.54
N ASN A 44 -6.14 -10.50 21.16
CA ASN A 44 -7.20 -9.53 21.38
C ASN A 44 -7.37 -8.69 20.11
N VAL A 45 -8.58 -8.64 19.55
CA VAL A 45 -8.87 -8.00 18.27
C VAL A 45 -9.88 -6.88 18.48
N PHE A 46 -9.56 -5.67 18.01
CA PHE A 46 -10.46 -4.52 18.05
C PHE A 46 -10.67 -4.02 16.63
N ARG A 47 -11.90 -4.13 16.13
CA ARG A 47 -12.28 -3.78 14.75
C ARG A 47 -13.24 -2.60 14.77
N GLY A 48 -13.03 -1.66 13.85
CA GLY A 48 -13.94 -0.51 13.68
C GLY A 48 -13.88 0.52 14.82
N VAL A 49 -12.77 0.63 15.54
CA VAL A 49 -12.57 1.71 16.53
C VAL A 49 -12.53 3.06 15.80
N PRO A 50 -13.43 4.01 16.11
CA PRO A 50 -13.47 5.29 15.43
C PRO A 50 -12.31 6.18 15.90
N TYR A 51 -11.66 6.88 14.97
CA TYR A 51 -10.64 7.90 15.25
C TYR A 51 -11.06 9.32 14.84
N ALA A 52 -12.08 9.46 13.97
CA ALA A 52 -12.58 10.72 13.45
C ALA A 52 -14.11 10.70 13.33
N MET A 53 -14.72 11.89 13.31
CA MET A 53 -16.11 12.05 12.92
C MET A 53 -16.34 11.57 11.48
N PRO A 54 -17.47 10.89 11.18
CA PRO A 54 -17.78 10.50 9.81
C PRO A 54 -17.78 11.70 8.85
N PRO A 55 -17.01 11.68 7.74
CA PRO A 55 -16.87 12.80 6.80
C PRO A 55 -18.07 12.88 5.83
N VAL A 56 -19.28 12.95 6.38
CA VAL A 56 -20.56 12.94 5.66
C VAL A 56 -21.27 14.28 5.72
N GLY A 57 -22.21 14.50 4.81
CA GLY A 57 -22.98 15.75 4.75
C GLY A 57 -22.07 16.97 4.59
N LEU A 58 -22.15 17.91 5.54
CA LEU A 58 -21.32 19.11 5.55
C LEU A 58 -19.82 18.84 5.78
N LEU A 59 -19.48 17.69 6.38
CA LEU A 59 -18.10 17.27 6.60
C LEU A 59 -17.44 16.62 5.37
N ARG A 60 -18.20 16.37 4.30
CA ARG A 60 -17.62 15.88 3.05
C ARG A 60 -16.72 16.95 2.44
N TRP A 61 -15.50 16.54 2.07
CA TRP A 61 -14.43 17.41 1.58
C TRP A 61 -14.08 18.52 2.57
N GLN A 62 -13.91 18.15 3.82
CA GLN A 62 -13.37 19.00 4.90
C GLN A 62 -12.28 18.24 5.65
N PRO A 63 -11.40 18.96 6.36
CA PRO A 63 -10.48 18.33 7.31
C PRO A 63 -11.22 17.40 8.28
N PRO A 64 -10.66 16.23 8.62
CA PRO A 64 -11.29 15.34 9.59
C PRO A 64 -11.46 16.03 10.95
N GLN A 65 -12.57 15.73 11.61
CA GLN A 65 -12.96 16.38 12.87
C GLN A 65 -12.84 15.40 14.04
N ALA A 66 -12.43 15.93 15.20
CA ALA A 66 -12.34 15.20 16.47
C ALA A 66 -13.66 14.53 16.84
N LEU A 67 -13.56 13.31 17.36
CA LEU A 67 -14.72 12.60 17.89
C LEU A 67 -15.18 13.24 19.20
N PRO A 68 -16.51 13.36 19.43
CA PRO A 68 -17.01 13.64 20.76
C PRO A 68 -16.68 12.47 21.69
N SER A 69 -16.50 12.77 22.99
CA SER A 69 -16.35 11.72 23.99
C SER A 69 -17.66 10.96 24.17
N TRP A 70 -17.58 9.63 24.23
CA TRP A 70 -18.69 8.72 24.56
C TRP A 70 -18.56 8.13 25.97
N ARG A 71 -17.74 8.72 26.87
CA ARG A 71 -17.56 8.22 28.25
C ARG A 71 -18.88 8.08 29.03
N HIS A 72 -19.85 8.93 28.72
CA HIS A 72 -21.18 8.90 29.33
C HIS A 72 -22.11 7.82 28.72
N GLU A 73 -21.78 7.31 27.53
CA GLU A 73 -22.57 6.32 26.80
C GLU A 73 -22.16 4.87 27.12
N GLY A 74 -21.08 4.68 27.89
CA GLY A 74 -20.59 3.37 28.33
C GLY A 74 -19.47 2.83 27.45
N VAL A 75 -19.63 1.60 26.97
CA VAL A 75 -18.60 0.85 26.23
C VAL A 75 -19.04 0.71 24.78
N LYS A 76 -18.18 1.09 23.84
CA LYS A 76 -18.45 0.93 22.40
C LYS A 76 -17.90 -0.40 21.91
N ASP A 77 -18.74 -1.20 21.28
CA ASP A 77 -18.33 -2.47 20.69
C ASP A 77 -17.47 -2.22 19.44
N ALA A 78 -16.26 -2.78 19.44
CA ALA A 78 -15.29 -2.79 18.37
C ALA A 78 -15.15 -4.23 17.83
N LEU A 79 -16.30 -4.83 17.52
CA LEU A 79 -16.42 -6.25 17.19
C LEU A 79 -16.42 -6.49 15.69
N ASP A 80 -16.81 -5.52 14.88
CA ASP A 80 -17.03 -5.67 13.44
C ASP A 80 -16.03 -4.88 12.60
N ASP A 81 -15.73 -5.40 11.40
CA ASP A 81 -14.96 -4.65 10.42
C ASP A 81 -15.72 -3.38 10.00
N PRO A 82 -15.06 -2.19 9.97
CA PRO A 82 -15.74 -0.97 9.59
C PRO A 82 -16.11 -0.98 8.10
N PRO A 83 -17.12 -0.19 7.69
CA PRO A 83 -17.43 -0.03 6.27
C PRO A 83 -16.21 0.51 5.50
N ALA A 84 -15.99 -0.01 4.29
CA ALA A 84 -14.97 0.54 3.41
C ALA A 84 -15.36 1.95 2.93
N CYS A 85 -14.37 2.82 2.73
CA CYS A 85 -14.62 4.14 2.14
C CYS A 85 -15.15 4.00 0.70
N PRO A 86 -16.12 4.86 0.30
CA PRO A 86 -16.71 4.77 -1.03
C PRO A 86 -15.65 4.91 -2.12
N GLN A 87 -15.62 3.94 -3.01
CA GLN A 87 -14.75 3.91 -4.18
C GLN A 87 -15.56 3.35 -5.34
N VAL A 88 -15.07 3.56 -6.56
CA VAL A 88 -15.69 2.92 -7.72
C VAL A 88 -15.63 1.41 -7.48
N ASN A 89 -16.74 0.73 -7.80
CA ASN A 89 -16.93 -0.73 -7.76
C ASN A 89 -17.76 -1.31 -6.58
N CYS A 90 -18.65 -0.52 -5.98
CA CYS A 90 -19.44 -0.94 -4.80
C CYS A 90 -20.73 -1.75 -5.06
N ASP A 91 -21.15 -2.03 -6.30
CA ASP A 91 -22.37 -2.82 -6.55
C ASP A 91 -22.37 -3.62 -7.87
N LYS A 92 -23.11 -4.73 -7.85
CA LYS A 92 -23.17 -5.86 -8.81
C LYS A 92 -23.52 -5.52 -10.27
N HIS A 93 -22.78 -4.67 -10.99
CA HIS A 93 -22.97 -4.52 -12.44
C HIS A 93 -21.68 -4.74 -13.25
N ASN A 94 -21.89 -5.43 -14.37
CA ASN A 94 -20.93 -5.87 -15.39
C ASN A 94 -20.20 -4.66 -16.03
N PRO A 95 -18.88 -4.71 -16.35
CA PRO A 95 -17.95 -5.84 -16.32
C PRO A 95 -17.39 -6.18 -14.92
N PRO A 96 -16.88 -7.42 -14.70
CA PRO A 96 -16.55 -7.93 -13.38
C PRO A 96 -15.31 -7.22 -12.82
N VAL A 97 -15.48 -6.57 -11.67
CA VAL A 97 -14.37 -5.98 -10.94
C VAL A 97 -14.52 -6.41 -9.48
N VAL A 98 -13.46 -6.97 -8.91
CA VAL A 98 -13.41 -7.53 -7.56
C VAL A 98 -13.05 -6.41 -6.58
N CYS A 99 -13.83 -6.24 -5.51
CA CYS A 99 -13.51 -5.32 -4.42
C CYS A 99 -12.86 -6.05 -3.24
N PRO A 100 -11.94 -5.40 -2.51
CA PRO A 100 -11.77 -5.66 -1.09
C PRO A 100 -12.93 -5.00 -0.30
N THR A 101 -13.57 -5.74 0.59
CA THR A 101 -14.76 -5.31 1.35
C THR A 101 -14.45 -4.40 2.55
N LYS A 102 -13.17 -4.06 2.79
CA LYS A 102 -12.69 -3.47 4.06
C LYS A 102 -11.48 -2.53 3.86
N VAL A 103 -11.68 -1.19 3.86
CA VAL A 103 -10.60 -0.16 3.98
C VAL A 103 -11.15 1.17 4.55
N SER A 104 -10.52 1.76 5.57
CA SER A 104 -11.05 2.87 6.39
C SER A 104 -10.40 4.26 6.21
N ILE A 105 -9.91 4.60 5.01
CA ILE A 105 -9.32 5.93 4.69
C ILE A 105 -10.01 6.52 3.46
N ASN A 106 -10.33 7.83 3.46
CA ASN A 106 -10.90 8.47 2.28
C ASN A 106 -9.92 8.38 1.11
N VAL A 107 -10.35 7.70 0.06
CA VAL A 107 -9.58 7.52 -1.18
C VAL A 107 -10.21 8.30 -2.33
N SER A 108 -9.50 8.39 -3.46
CA SER A 108 -10.02 9.00 -4.68
C SER A 108 -10.49 10.46 -4.47
N ALA A 109 -11.49 10.91 -5.23
CA ALA A 109 -12.03 12.26 -5.12
C ALA A 109 -12.59 12.60 -3.72
N LEU A 110 -12.95 11.62 -2.88
CA LEU A 110 -13.39 11.91 -1.51
C LEU A 110 -12.23 12.38 -0.61
N GLY A 111 -11.04 11.82 -0.81
CA GLY A 111 -9.85 12.15 -0.03
C GLY A 111 -9.00 13.28 -0.61
N PHE A 112 -9.04 13.53 -1.92
CA PHE A 112 -8.02 14.35 -2.60
C PHE A 112 -8.55 15.38 -3.60
N LEU A 113 -9.87 15.63 -3.63
CA LEU A 113 -10.46 16.63 -4.54
C LEU A 113 -10.01 18.06 -4.20
N VAL A 114 -9.64 18.81 -5.24
CA VAL A 114 -9.34 20.24 -5.18
C VAL A 114 -10.28 20.97 -6.13
N THR A 115 -11.12 21.87 -5.61
CA THR A 115 -12.02 22.73 -6.42
C THR A 115 -11.72 24.21 -6.24
N GLY A 116 -10.78 24.56 -5.37
CA GLY A 116 -10.36 25.93 -5.10
C GLY A 116 -9.58 26.03 -3.79
N SER A 117 -9.44 27.25 -3.26
CA SER A 117 -8.67 27.55 -2.04
C SER A 117 -9.49 28.29 -0.97
N GLY A 118 -10.73 28.65 -1.28
CA GLY A 118 -11.68 29.27 -0.37
C GLY A 118 -12.17 28.31 0.71
N GLU A 119 -12.88 28.87 1.69
CA GLU A 119 -13.46 28.10 2.80
C GLU A 119 -14.55 27.13 2.33
N ASP A 120 -15.30 27.53 1.29
CA ASP A 120 -16.34 26.73 0.65
C ASP A 120 -15.79 25.83 -0.47
N ASP A 121 -14.47 25.69 -0.63
CA ASP A 121 -13.86 24.82 -1.64
C ASP A 121 -13.39 23.48 -1.05
N ALA A 122 -13.31 22.46 -1.89
CA ALA A 122 -12.50 21.28 -1.58
C ALA A 122 -11.01 21.66 -1.76
N ARG A 123 -10.21 21.48 -0.69
CA ARG A 123 -8.80 21.91 -0.61
C ARG A 123 -7.81 20.74 -0.65
N GLY A 124 -8.26 19.54 -0.96
CA GLY A 124 -7.41 18.35 -1.13
C GLY A 124 -6.73 17.83 0.15
N ASN A 125 -5.94 16.76 -0.03
CA ASN A 125 -5.13 16.11 1.00
C ASN A 125 -5.89 15.68 2.28
N TYR A 126 -7.21 15.49 2.22
CA TYR A 126 -8.02 15.01 3.35
C TYR A 126 -7.68 13.56 3.72
N GLY A 127 -7.38 12.70 2.74
CA GLY A 127 -6.94 11.33 3.01
C GLY A 127 -5.61 11.26 3.80
N LEU A 128 -4.69 12.19 3.56
CA LEU A 128 -3.46 12.31 4.36
C LEU A 128 -3.78 12.87 5.76
N GLN A 129 -4.73 13.80 5.88
CA GLN A 129 -5.17 14.32 7.19
C GLN A 129 -5.87 13.24 8.02
N ASP A 130 -6.65 12.35 7.39
CA ASP A 130 -7.24 11.18 8.04
C ASP A 130 -6.14 10.28 8.63
N GLN A 131 -5.08 10.03 7.87
CA GLN A 131 -3.91 9.27 8.34
C GLN A 131 -3.21 9.96 9.52
N ILE A 132 -3.05 11.30 9.48
CA ILE A 132 -2.50 12.06 10.63
C ILE A 132 -3.38 11.89 11.86
N MET A 133 -4.70 11.94 11.69
CA MET A 133 -5.64 11.79 12.80
C MET A 133 -5.60 10.38 13.39
N ALA A 134 -5.49 9.35 12.55
CA ALA A 134 -5.31 7.97 13.00
C ALA A 134 -3.97 7.77 13.72
N LEU A 135 -2.86 8.33 13.20
CA LEU A 135 -1.55 8.29 13.87
C LEU A 135 -1.56 9.04 15.21
N THR A 136 -2.27 10.16 15.29
CA THR A 136 -2.47 10.90 16.54
C THR A 136 -3.26 10.06 17.54
N TRP A 137 -4.34 9.42 17.09
CA TRP A 137 -5.12 8.51 17.92
C TRP A 137 -4.28 7.35 18.45
N ILE A 138 -3.41 6.75 17.62
CA ILE A 138 -2.48 5.70 18.05
C ILE A 138 -1.55 6.23 19.14
N ARG A 139 -0.92 7.38 18.92
CA ARG A 139 0.00 8.00 19.90
C ARG A 139 -0.68 8.25 21.25
N GLU A 140 -1.94 8.66 21.25
CA GLU A 140 -2.71 8.94 22.47
C GLU A 140 -3.24 7.68 23.18
N ASN A 141 -3.55 6.61 22.44
CA ASN A 141 -4.36 5.51 22.96
C ASN A 141 -3.66 4.16 23.02
N ILE A 142 -2.59 3.93 22.24
CA ILE A 142 -2.04 2.58 22.07
C ILE A 142 -1.47 1.96 23.35
N ARG A 143 -1.12 2.79 24.35
CA ARG A 143 -0.73 2.31 25.70
C ARG A 143 -1.84 1.48 26.35
N GLY A 144 -3.10 1.85 26.17
CA GLY A 144 -4.25 1.09 26.69
C GLY A 144 -4.37 -0.30 26.08
N PHE A 145 -3.83 -0.50 24.87
CA PHE A 145 -3.80 -1.78 24.16
C PHE A 145 -2.50 -2.56 24.38
N GLY A 146 -1.61 -2.08 25.25
CA GLY A 146 -0.31 -2.70 25.54
C GLY A 146 0.81 -2.34 24.56
N GLY A 147 0.57 -1.41 23.63
CA GLY A 147 1.61 -0.89 22.73
C GLY A 147 2.42 0.25 23.35
N ASP A 148 3.61 0.48 22.82
CA ASP A 148 4.44 1.63 23.16
C ASP A 148 4.25 2.71 22.08
N PRO A 149 3.67 3.88 22.39
CA PRO A 149 3.46 4.93 21.39
C PRO A 149 4.79 5.41 20.81
N ASP A 150 5.89 5.31 21.56
CA ASP A 150 7.23 5.69 21.11
C ASP A 150 7.85 4.66 20.17
N LYS A 151 7.21 3.49 20.00
CA LYS A 151 7.61 2.42 19.07
C LYS A 151 6.59 2.11 17.99
N VAL A 152 6.21 3.13 17.24
CA VAL A 152 5.29 3.01 16.09
C VAL A 152 6.09 2.98 14.78
N THR A 153 5.95 1.92 13.99
CA THR A 153 6.50 1.85 12.62
C THR A 153 5.38 2.06 11.61
N LEU A 154 5.56 3.02 10.72
CA LEU A 154 4.62 3.28 9.62
C LEU A 154 5.04 2.51 8.38
N PHE A 155 4.23 1.55 7.95
CA PHE A 155 4.47 0.78 6.74
C PHE A 155 3.30 0.91 5.77
N GLY A 156 3.61 0.85 4.48
CA GLY A 156 2.61 0.86 3.45
C GLY A 156 3.18 0.43 2.12
N GLN A 157 2.27 -0.02 1.24
CA GLN A 157 2.56 -0.47 -0.10
C GLN A 157 1.97 0.51 -1.13
N SER A 158 2.67 0.78 -2.23
CA SER A 158 2.20 1.65 -3.32
C SER A 158 1.84 3.06 -2.86
N ALA A 159 0.61 3.52 -3.08
CA ALA A 159 0.07 4.77 -2.55
C ALA A 159 0.16 4.86 -1.01
N GLY A 160 0.16 3.73 -0.30
CA GLY A 160 0.45 3.66 1.14
C GLY A 160 1.93 3.97 1.45
N ALA A 161 2.86 3.49 0.64
CA ALA A 161 4.28 3.82 0.74
C ALA A 161 4.54 5.29 0.40
N GLN A 162 3.85 5.82 -0.61
CA GLN A 162 3.83 7.24 -0.96
C GLN A 162 3.29 8.09 0.20
N SER A 163 2.22 7.65 0.87
CA SER A 163 1.71 8.29 2.08
C SER A 163 2.73 8.28 3.21
N ALA A 164 3.41 7.14 3.44
CA ALA A 164 4.47 7.04 4.44
C ALA A 164 5.66 7.99 4.14
N LEU A 165 6.02 8.16 2.87
CA LEU A 165 7.04 9.12 2.45
C LEU A 165 6.60 10.58 2.64
N VAL A 166 5.33 10.92 2.36
CA VAL A 166 4.75 12.23 2.71
C VAL A 166 4.85 12.45 4.22
N HIS A 167 4.51 11.44 5.02
CA HIS A 167 4.59 11.56 6.47
C HIS A 167 6.01 11.70 7.01
N LEU A 168 7.02 11.12 6.34
CA LEU A 168 8.45 11.27 6.65
C LEU A 168 8.97 12.69 6.40
N THR A 169 8.40 13.38 5.40
CA THR A 169 8.79 14.73 4.99
C THR A 169 7.95 15.84 5.63
N SER A 170 6.82 15.47 6.25
CA SER A 170 5.92 16.38 6.95
C SER A 170 6.35 16.61 8.40
N GLU A 171 6.50 17.87 8.79
CA GLU A 171 6.81 18.29 10.16
C GLU A 171 5.69 17.94 11.15
N VAL A 172 4.44 17.86 10.67
CA VAL A 172 3.27 17.59 11.52
C VAL A 172 3.20 16.12 11.90
N SER A 173 3.47 15.21 10.95
CA SER A 173 3.24 13.77 11.15
C SER A 173 4.49 12.96 11.43
N SER A 174 5.66 13.44 11.03
CA SER A 174 6.93 12.75 11.29
C SER A 174 7.16 12.43 12.79
N PRO A 175 6.80 13.29 13.75
CA PRO A 175 6.92 12.95 15.18
C PRO A 175 6.00 11.82 15.66
N LEU A 176 5.02 11.38 14.87
CA LEU A 176 4.01 10.39 15.29
C LEU A 176 4.46 8.92 15.12
N PHE A 177 5.63 8.68 14.52
CA PHE A 177 6.18 7.34 14.30
C PHE A 177 7.72 7.33 14.38
N GLN A 178 8.33 6.19 14.70
CA GLN A 178 9.77 6.06 14.92
C GLN A 178 10.54 5.60 13.67
N ALA A 179 9.92 4.78 12.82
CA ALA A 179 10.55 4.13 11.67
C ALA A 179 9.51 3.92 10.55
N ALA A 180 9.98 3.71 9.33
CA ALA A 180 9.07 3.46 8.20
C ALA A 180 9.52 2.31 7.29
N ILE A 181 8.55 1.67 6.64
CA ILE A 181 8.76 0.67 5.60
C ILE A 181 8.01 1.13 4.34
N LEU A 182 8.73 1.25 3.24
CA LEU A 182 8.24 1.78 1.97
C LEU A 182 8.25 0.67 0.91
N GLU A 183 7.10 0.04 0.68
CA GLU A 183 6.96 -1.08 -0.24
C GLU A 183 6.46 -0.57 -1.61
N SER A 184 7.29 -0.67 -2.65
CA SER A 184 6.93 -0.31 -4.02
C SER A 184 6.40 1.12 -4.17
N THR A 185 7.17 2.14 -3.74
CA THR A 185 6.75 3.54 -3.85
C THR A 185 6.80 4.04 -5.30
N PRO A 186 5.71 4.59 -5.87
CA PRO A 186 5.67 5.04 -7.27
C PRO A 186 6.31 6.44 -7.46
N LEU A 187 7.63 6.54 -7.27
CA LEU A 187 8.36 7.81 -7.12
C LEU A 187 8.43 8.69 -8.38
N ALA A 188 8.23 8.14 -9.57
CA ALA A 188 8.18 8.94 -10.81
C ALA A 188 6.78 9.46 -11.16
N LEU A 189 5.74 9.08 -10.40
CA LEU A 189 4.42 9.69 -10.53
C LEU A 189 4.46 11.06 -9.85
N PRO A 190 4.34 12.18 -10.60
CA PRO A 190 4.45 13.49 -10.00
C PRO A 190 3.22 13.80 -9.15
N TYR A 191 3.45 14.46 -8.01
CA TYR A 191 2.38 15.10 -7.29
C TYR A 191 1.84 16.27 -8.11
N LYS A 192 0.53 16.45 -8.11
CA LYS A 192 -0.12 17.52 -8.87
C LYS A 192 0.19 18.87 -8.24
N THR A 193 0.40 19.88 -9.08
CA THR A 193 0.33 21.28 -8.66
C THR A 193 -1.13 21.65 -8.35
N PHE A 194 -1.33 22.77 -7.65
CA PHE A 194 -2.68 23.30 -7.42
C PHE A 194 -3.46 23.49 -8.73
N SER A 195 -2.81 24.02 -9.78
CA SER A 195 -3.48 24.27 -11.06
C SER A 195 -3.97 22.98 -11.72
N GLU A 196 -3.17 21.92 -11.69
CA GLU A 196 -3.53 20.62 -12.27
C GLU A 196 -4.66 19.96 -11.47
N ALA A 197 -4.55 19.98 -10.14
CA ALA A 197 -5.60 19.45 -9.26
C ALA A 197 -6.92 20.24 -9.40
N PHE A 198 -6.86 21.55 -9.58
CA PHE A 198 -8.03 22.40 -9.81
C PHE A 198 -8.71 22.12 -11.16
N VAL A 199 -7.93 21.97 -12.24
CA VAL A 199 -8.47 21.58 -13.56
C VAL A 199 -9.17 20.23 -13.47
N LEU A 200 -8.54 19.25 -12.80
CA LEU A 200 -9.13 17.94 -12.55
C LEU A 200 -10.45 18.05 -11.75
N GLY A 201 -10.47 18.86 -10.70
CA GLY A 201 -11.66 19.12 -9.91
C GLY A 201 -12.79 19.79 -10.69
N GLY A 202 -12.47 20.68 -11.62
CA GLY A 202 -13.44 21.26 -12.56
C GLY A 202 -14.07 20.22 -13.47
N MET A 203 -13.26 19.32 -14.04
CA MET A 203 -13.76 18.19 -14.85
C MET A 203 -14.63 17.25 -14.02
N PHE A 204 -14.21 16.93 -12.80
CA PHE A 204 -14.99 16.14 -11.84
C PHE A 204 -16.36 16.78 -11.56
N ALA A 205 -16.38 18.07 -11.20
CA ALA A 205 -17.62 18.79 -10.92
C ALA A 205 -18.56 18.79 -12.13
N GLN A 206 -18.02 18.98 -13.33
CA GLN A 206 -18.79 18.90 -14.58
C GLN A 206 -19.41 17.50 -14.77
N LYS A 207 -18.65 16.42 -14.57
CA LYS A 207 -19.16 15.03 -14.67
C LYS A 207 -20.21 14.72 -13.59
N LEU A 208 -20.11 15.37 -12.43
CA LEU A 208 -21.07 15.28 -11.35
C LEU A 208 -22.34 16.14 -11.57
N GLY A 209 -22.33 16.97 -12.62
CA GLY A 209 -23.43 17.88 -12.95
C GLY A 209 -23.56 19.04 -11.96
N CYS A 210 -22.42 19.56 -11.47
CA CYS A 210 -22.35 20.71 -10.57
C CYS A 210 -21.36 21.76 -11.10
N PRO A 211 -21.61 23.06 -10.83
CA PRO A 211 -20.57 24.08 -10.95
C PRO A 211 -19.39 23.77 -10.02
N VAL A 212 -18.16 24.02 -10.47
CA VAL A 212 -16.95 23.79 -9.67
C VAL A 212 -16.93 24.64 -8.39
N SER A 213 -17.53 25.83 -8.43
CA SER A 213 -17.66 26.75 -7.30
C SER A 213 -18.84 26.43 -6.36
N ASP A 214 -19.61 25.37 -6.62
CA ASP A 214 -20.79 25.01 -5.83
C ASP A 214 -20.58 23.70 -5.07
N ILE A 215 -19.86 23.78 -3.95
CA ILE A 215 -19.65 22.65 -3.04
C ILE A 215 -20.96 22.11 -2.47
N LYS A 216 -22.01 22.94 -2.35
CA LYS A 216 -23.32 22.51 -1.83
C LYS A 216 -24.00 21.57 -2.82
N CYS A 217 -23.96 21.91 -4.11
CA CYS A 217 -24.38 20.99 -5.18
C CYS A 217 -23.59 19.67 -5.08
N MET A 218 -22.26 19.72 -5.02
CA MET A 218 -21.44 18.51 -4.99
C MET A 218 -21.71 17.64 -3.74
N ARG A 219 -21.91 18.26 -2.56
CA ARG A 219 -22.23 17.56 -1.30
C ARG A 219 -23.61 16.91 -1.32
N SER A 220 -24.57 17.48 -2.06
CA SER A 220 -25.92 16.92 -2.21
C SER A 220 -25.97 15.60 -2.97
N LYS A 221 -24.89 15.25 -3.69
CA LYS A 221 -24.84 14.05 -4.53
C LYS A 221 -24.60 12.80 -3.70
N THR A 222 -25.03 11.65 -4.22
CA THR A 222 -24.80 10.37 -3.54
C THR A 222 -23.32 9.99 -3.59
N ALA A 223 -22.88 9.12 -2.68
CA ALA A 223 -21.51 8.58 -2.73
C ALA A 223 -21.25 7.81 -4.04
N GLN A 224 -22.29 7.17 -4.60
CA GLN A 224 -22.21 6.47 -5.87
C GLN A 224 -21.99 7.44 -7.04
N ASP A 225 -22.74 8.54 -7.10
CA ASP A 225 -22.55 9.56 -8.15
C ASP A 225 -21.14 10.15 -8.11
N VAL A 226 -20.62 10.41 -6.89
CA VAL A 226 -19.24 10.88 -6.68
C VAL A 226 -18.23 9.86 -7.18
N ALA A 227 -18.39 8.57 -6.85
CA ALA A 227 -17.48 7.53 -7.31
C ALA A 227 -17.51 7.42 -8.85
N VAL A 228 -18.69 7.37 -9.46
CA VAL A 228 -18.85 7.29 -10.92
C VAL A 228 -18.26 8.51 -11.62
N ALA A 229 -18.49 9.72 -11.09
CA ALA A 229 -17.89 10.93 -11.62
C ALA A 229 -16.35 10.85 -11.57
N ALA A 230 -15.79 10.44 -10.42
CA ALA A 230 -14.34 10.28 -10.26
C ALA A 230 -13.75 9.28 -11.26
N PHE A 231 -14.41 8.13 -11.48
CA PHE A 231 -14.01 7.16 -12.51
C PHE A 231 -13.98 7.76 -13.90
N ASN A 232 -15.06 8.45 -14.28
CA ASN A 232 -15.24 9.00 -15.62
C ASN A 232 -14.29 10.17 -15.89
N THR A 233 -13.80 10.85 -14.86
CA THR A 233 -12.76 11.88 -15.01
C THR A 233 -11.42 11.28 -15.41
N ARG A 234 -11.10 10.03 -15.01
CA ARG A 234 -9.81 9.35 -15.29
C ARG A 234 -9.40 9.39 -16.76
N SER A 235 -10.34 9.12 -17.67
CA SER A 235 -10.09 9.12 -19.12
C SER A 235 -9.86 10.53 -19.69
N SER A 236 -10.37 11.56 -19.01
CA SER A 236 -10.21 12.97 -19.43
C SER A 236 -8.82 13.53 -19.05
N VAL A 237 -8.14 12.94 -18.07
CA VAL A 237 -6.78 13.32 -17.65
C VAL A 237 -5.69 12.62 -18.45
N ALA A 238 -5.99 11.40 -18.95
CA ALA A 238 -5.06 10.59 -19.73
C ALA A 238 -4.60 11.28 -21.03
N SER A 239 -5.41 12.20 -21.59
CA SER A 239 -5.07 13.00 -22.77
C SER A 239 -4.02 14.09 -22.50
N LEU A 240 -3.75 14.41 -21.23
CA LEU A 240 -2.76 15.40 -20.82
C LEU A 240 -1.46 14.72 -20.35
N LYS A 241 -1.59 13.74 -19.45
CA LYS A 241 -0.47 13.01 -18.82
C LYS A 241 -0.86 11.56 -18.56
N ILE A 242 -0.44 10.65 -19.45
CA ILE A 242 -0.87 9.24 -19.42
C ILE A 242 -0.66 8.50 -18.08
N LEU A 243 0.38 8.84 -17.32
CA LEU A 243 0.66 8.25 -16.01
C LEU A 243 -0.29 8.75 -14.92
N GLU A 244 -0.91 9.92 -15.09
CA GLU A 244 -1.95 10.39 -14.15
C GLU A 244 -3.22 9.54 -14.22
N MET A 245 -3.36 8.71 -15.27
CA MET A 245 -4.38 7.67 -15.30
C MET A 245 -4.20 6.66 -14.16
N PHE A 246 -3.00 6.43 -13.63
CA PHE A 246 -2.78 5.46 -12.55
C PHE A 246 -3.24 5.98 -11.20
N GLU A 247 -3.03 7.27 -10.93
CA GLU A 247 -3.45 7.95 -9.70
C GLU A 247 -4.04 9.34 -10.03
N PRO A 248 -5.30 9.42 -10.52
CA PRO A 248 -5.91 10.70 -10.86
C PRO A 248 -6.06 11.59 -9.62
N TYR A 249 -6.50 11.00 -8.52
CA TYR A 249 -6.67 11.65 -7.23
C TYR A 249 -5.66 11.08 -6.25
N GLY A 250 -4.74 11.92 -5.79
CA GLY A 250 -3.68 11.58 -4.86
C GLY A 250 -3.12 12.87 -4.24
N PRO A 251 -2.01 12.78 -3.50
CA PRO A 251 -1.35 13.95 -2.91
C PRO A 251 -1.11 15.06 -3.95
N TYR A 252 -1.45 16.29 -3.58
CA TYR A 252 -1.11 17.48 -4.37
C TYR A 252 -0.24 18.43 -3.53
N ILE A 253 0.60 19.22 -4.20
CA ILE A 253 1.53 20.16 -3.58
C ILE A 253 0.74 21.36 -3.03
N ASP A 254 0.44 21.31 -1.74
CA ASP A 254 -0.25 22.37 -0.99
C ASP A 254 0.72 23.34 -0.30
N GLY A 255 2.02 23.06 -0.34
CA GLY A 255 3.07 23.85 0.31
C GLY A 255 3.09 23.75 1.83
N LYS A 256 2.23 22.92 2.44
CA LYS A 256 2.10 22.72 3.89
C LYS A 256 2.39 21.27 4.27
N LEU A 257 1.47 20.36 3.93
CA LEU A 257 1.61 18.93 4.20
C LEU A 257 2.47 18.27 3.13
N VAL A 258 2.26 18.66 1.86
CA VAL A 258 3.03 18.19 0.71
C VAL A 258 3.82 19.37 0.17
N LYS A 259 5.09 19.44 0.55
CA LYS A 259 5.97 20.59 0.29
C LYS A 259 6.47 20.66 -1.17
N GLY A 260 6.40 19.57 -1.92
CA GLY A 260 6.92 19.49 -3.29
C GLY A 260 6.97 18.06 -3.78
N GLN A 261 7.67 17.84 -4.90
CA GLN A 261 7.92 16.50 -5.42
C GLN A 261 8.78 15.68 -4.45
N PRO A 262 8.53 14.37 -4.29
CA PRO A 262 9.15 13.56 -3.24
C PRO A 262 10.68 13.54 -3.33
N LEU A 263 11.24 13.31 -4.52
CA LEU A 263 12.69 13.28 -4.74
C LEU A 263 13.34 14.67 -4.53
N ASP A 264 12.66 15.75 -4.88
CA ASP A 264 13.14 17.12 -4.69
C ASP A 264 13.18 17.53 -3.21
N VAL A 265 12.18 17.12 -2.44
CA VAL A 265 12.09 17.40 -1.00
C VAL A 265 13.21 16.67 -0.26
N VAL A 266 13.43 15.40 -0.60
CA VAL A 266 14.49 14.58 0.00
C VAL A 266 15.89 15.05 -0.38
N SER A 267 16.12 15.40 -1.66
CA SER A 267 17.44 15.90 -2.12
C SER A 267 17.86 17.22 -1.46
N LYS A 268 16.91 17.98 -0.91
CA LYS A 268 17.16 19.21 -0.14
C LYS A 268 17.33 18.96 1.36
N GLY A 269 17.33 17.70 1.81
CA GLY A 269 17.43 17.36 3.23
C GLY A 269 16.17 17.69 4.05
N ASN A 270 15.04 17.97 3.39
CA ASN A 270 13.82 18.43 4.08
C ASN A 270 12.94 17.24 4.50
N TYR A 271 13.49 16.40 5.37
CA TYR A 271 12.84 15.20 5.93
C TYR A 271 13.38 14.91 7.33
N THR A 272 12.72 14.03 8.07
CA THR A 272 13.21 13.59 9.39
C THR A 272 13.98 12.28 9.29
N THR A 273 15.16 12.23 9.91
CA THR A 273 15.98 11.03 9.94
C THR A 273 15.32 9.90 10.76
N LYS A 274 15.06 8.75 10.14
CA LYS A 274 14.45 7.57 10.78
C LYS A 274 14.94 6.26 10.14
N PRO A 275 15.07 5.13 10.85
CA PRO A 275 15.36 3.85 10.20
C PRO A 275 14.35 3.53 9.10
N LEU A 276 14.81 2.97 7.98
CA LEU A 276 13.97 2.66 6.81
C LEU A 276 14.20 1.24 6.28
N ILE A 277 13.12 0.54 5.94
CA ILE A 277 13.14 -0.52 4.94
C ILE A 277 12.50 0.03 3.66
N ILE A 278 13.12 -0.19 2.51
CA ILE A 278 12.61 0.24 1.21
C ILE A 278 12.74 -0.93 0.24
N GLY A 279 11.79 -1.11 -0.68
CA GLY A 279 11.98 -2.12 -1.73
C GLY A 279 10.92 -2.09 -2.80
N THR A 280 11.06 -2.99 -3.76
CA THR A 280 10.21 -3.13 -4.94
C THR A 280 10.02 -4.60 -5.29
N THR A 281 8.99 -4.90 -6.08
CA THR A 281 8.93 -6.17 -6.81
C THR A 281 9.77 -6.12 -8.09
N THR A 282 10.08 -7.28 -8.69
CA THR A 282 10.89 -7.31 -9.93
C THR A 282 10.10 -6.93 -11.19
N GLU A 283 8.76 -7.02 -11.16
CA GLU A 283 7.88 -6.80 -12.32
C GLU A 283 6.67 -5.91 -11.98
N GLU A 284 6.94 -4.79 -11.31
CA GLU A 284 5.96 -3.81 -10.80
C GLU A 284 4.86 -3.47 -11.80
N THR A 285 5.21 -3.21 -13.06
CA THR A 285 4.25 -2.61 -13.98
C THR A 285 3.47 -3.56 -14.86
N VAL A 286 3.63 -4.89 -14.70
CA VAL A 286 2.83 -5.88 -15.46
C VAL A 286 1.33 -5.62 -15.30
N LEU A 287 0.87 -5.45 -14.06
CA LEU A 287 -0.53 -5.17 -13.74
C LEU A 287 -1.05 -3.91 -14.48
N TYR A 288 -0.25 -2.86 -14.49
CA TYR A 288 -0.63 -1.54 -15.00
C TYR A 288 -0.58 -1.49 -16.53
N VAL A 289 0.47 -2.03 -17.14
CA VAL A 289 0.67 -2.02 -18.60
C VAL A 289 -0.40 -2.85 -19.27
N TYR A 290 -0.65 -4.07 -18.82
CA TYR A 290 -1.65 -4.92 -19.44
C TYR A 290 -3.09 -4.43 -19.16
N SER A 291 -3.30 -3.67 -18.08
CA SER A 291 -4.60 -3.02 -17.79
C SER A 291 -4.86 -1.84 -18.72
N ALA A 292 -3.82 -1.04 -18.99
CA ALA A 292 -3.90 0.06 -19.94
C ALA A 292 -4.00 -0.43 -21.39
N PHE A 293 -3.28 -1.51 -21.73
CA PHE A 293 -3.16 -2.04 -23.09
C PHE A 293 -3.74 -3.46 -23.18
N ASN A 294 -5.05 -3.54 -23.42
CA ASN A 294 -5.78 -4.80 -23.58
C ASN A 294 -5.53 -5.51 -24.92
N LYS A 295 -4.74 -4.90 -25.81
CA LYS A 295 -4.31 -5.42 -27.11
C LYS A 295 -2.80 -5.37 -27.21
N THR A 296 -2.28 -6.05 -28.23
CA THR A 296 -0.89 -5.92 -28.66
C THR A 296 -0.53 -4.46 -28.84
N VAL A 297 0.60 -4.04 -28.28
CA VAL A 297 1.17 -2.71 -28.53
C VAL A 297 2.23 -2.84 -29.62
N HIS A 298 2.12 -2.04 -30.67
CA HIS A 298 3.06 -2.03 -31.79
C HIS A 298 4.28 -1.14 -31.50
N VAL A 299 5.33 -1.27 -32.33
CA VAL A 299 6.59 -0.53 -32.18
C VAL A 299 6.34 0.97 -32.23
N GLU A 300 5.50 1.42 -33.15
CA GLU A 300 5.17 2.84 -33.34
C GLU A 300 4.48 3.43 -32.11
N GLU A 301 3.60 2.65 -31.47
CA GLU A 301 2.92 3.04 -30.23
C GLU A 301 3.89 3.11 -29.04
N TYR A 302 4.82 2.16 -28.94
CA TYR A 302 5.89 2.20 -27.93
C TYR A 302 6.78 3.44 -28.11
N LEU A 303 7.23 3.72 -29.34
CA LEU A 303 8.05 4.88 -29.64
C LEU A 303 7.31 6.19 -29.32
N ALA A 304 6.01 6.27 -29.66
CA ALA A 304 5.19 7.42 -29.34
C ALA A 304 5.00 7.60 -27.82
N LEU A 305 4.82 6.50 -27.08
CA LEU A 305 4.72 6.54 -25.61
C LEU A 305 6.00 7.07 -24.97
N VAL A 306 7.16 6.55 -25.38
CA VAL A 306 8.47 7.01 -24.86
C VAL A 306 8.71 8.47 -25.22
N ALA A 307 8.40 8.88 -26.46
CA ALA A 307 8.53 10.27 -26.89
C ALA A 307 7.59 11.22 -26.13
N GLY A 308 6.38 10.78 -25.80
CA GLY A 308 5.40 11.56 -25.02
C GLY A 308 5.80 11.72 -23.55
N LEU A 309 6.42 10.69 -22.95
CA LEU A 309 6.92 10.76 -21.58
C LEU A 309 8.22 11.57 -21.49
N LYS A 310 9.19 11.28 -22.35
CA LYS A 310 10.56 11.78 -22.23
C LYS A 310 11.09 12.30 -23.57
N PRO A 311 10.52 13.37 -24.14
CA PRO A 311 10.84 13.81 -25.50
C PRO A 311 12.34 14.09 -25.70
N GLN A 312 13.00 14.70 -24.73
CA GLN A 312 14.42 15.06 -24.80
C GLN A 312 15.37 13.84 -24.69
N SER A 313 14.91 12.73 -24.11
CA SER A 313 15.73 11.52 -23.90
C SER A 313 15.18 10.30 -24.63
N ALA A 314 14.17 10.45 -25.47
CA ALA A 314 13.45 9.35 -26.08
C ALA A 314 14.38 8.42 -26.88
N ALA A 315 15.28 8.98 -27.70
CA ALA A 315 16.25 8.20 -28.45
C ALA A 315 17.17 7.36 -27.54
N ARG A 316 17.63 7.95 -26.43
CA ARG A 316 18.49 7.26 -25.45
C ARG A 316 17.73 6.16 -24.71
N ILE A 317 16.45 6.38 -24.39
CA ILE A 317 15.58 5.37 -23.75
C ILE A 317 15.32 4.22 -24.70
N VAL A 318 15.05 4.49 -25.99
CA VAL A 318 14.87 3.45 -27.01
C VAL A 318 16.16 2.67 -27.25
N GLU A 319 17.32 3.31 -27.15
CA GLU A 319 18.61 2.62 -27.23
C GLU A 319 18.85 1.68 -26.03
N GLN A 320 18.55 2.14 -24.80
CA GLN A 320 18.66 1.31 -23.59
C GLN A 320 17.62 0.18 -23.57
N TYR A 321 16.40 0.46 -24.03
CA TYR A 321 15.27 -0.45 -24.05
C TYR A 321 14.75 -0.61 -25.50
N PRO A 322 15.46 -1.37 -26.35
CA PRO A 322 15.10 -1.52 -27.74
C PRO A 322 13.74 -2.22 -27.90
N PRO A 323 12.96 -1.85 -28.92
CA PRO A 323 11.69 -2.52 -29.19
C PRO A 323 11.92 -4.00 -29.47
N SER A 324 11.01 -4.83 -28.99
CA SER A 324 11.04 -6.27 -29.23
C SER A 324 10.68 -6.56 -30.68
N LEU A 325 11.60 -7.19 -31.41
CA LEU A 325 11.36 -7.67 -32.78
C LEU A 325 10.57 -8.99 -32.79
N TYR A 326 10.70 -9.79 -31.72
CA TYR A 326 9.95 -11.04 -31.52
C TYR A 326 9.85 -11.38 -30.02
N PRO A 327 8.63 -11.51 -29.45
CA PRO A 327 7.32 -11.23 -30.07
C PRO A 327 7.17 -9.73 -30.42
N LYS A 328 6.33 -9.41 -31.40
CA LYS A 328 6.08 -8.02 -31.84
C LYS A 328 5.33 -7.15 -30.82
N ASP A 329 4.85 -7.76 -29.75
CA ASP A 329 4.12 -7.08 -28.68
C ASP A 329 5.09 -6.33 -27.76
N GLN A 330 4.96 -5.01 -27.70
CA GLN A 330 5.85 -4.15 -26.93
C GLN A 330 5.49 -4.05 -25.45
N ARG A 331 4.40 -4.68 -24.98
CA ARG A 331 4.00 -4.62 -23.57
C ARG A 331 5.11 -5.04 -22.61
N GLU A 332 5.87 -6.09 -22.91
CA GLU A 332 7.00 -6.52 -22.07
C GLU A 332 8.16 -5.50 -22.03
N VAL A 333 8.42 -4.79 -23.13
CA VAL A 333 9.42 -3.70 -23.14
C VAL A 333 8.91 -2.53 -22.32
N ILE A 334 7.63 -2.18 -22.45
CA ILE A 334 6.98 -1.13 -21.67
C ILE A 334 7.02 -1.49 -20.18
N VAL A 335 6.79 -2.75 -19.80
CA VAL A 335 6.90 -3.23 -18.41
C VAL A 335 8.31 -2.95 -17.87
N LYS A 336 9.37 -3.30 -18.61
CA LYS A 336 10.75 -3.04 -18.17
C LYS A 336 11.03 -1.54 -17.98
N VAL A 337 10.73 -0.73 -19.01
CA VAL A 337 10.95 0.73 -18.99
C VAL A 337 10.21 1.37 -17.81
N SER A 338 8.94 1.02 -17.63
CA SER A 338 8.10 1.64 -16.59
C SER A 338 8.37 1.10 -15.19
N THR A 339 8.75 -0.17 -15.03
CA THR A 339 9.22 -0.73 -13.74
C THR A 339 10.46 0.01 -13.28
N ASP A 340 11.42 0.23 -14.19
CA ASP A 340 12.67 0.92 -13.87
C ASP A 340 12.46 2.39 -13.58
N LEU A 341 11.72 3.11 -14.45
CA LEU A 341 11.43 4.53 -14.26
C LEU A 341 10.62 4.79 -12.99
N ILE A 342 9.49 4.09 -12.81
CA ILE A 342 8.49 4.45 -11.78
C ILE A 342 8.89 3.94 -10.40
N PHE A 343 9.47 2.74 -10.32
CA PHE A 343 9.68 2.03 -9.05
C PHE A 343 11.14 1.71 -8.79
N ALA A 344 11.78 0.83 -9.56
CA ALA A 344 13.04 0.21 -9.17
C ALA A 344 14.21 1.21 -9.14
N CYS A 345 14.42 1.97 -10.22
CA CYS A 345 15.54 2.90 -10.31
C CYS A 345 15.29 4.19 -9.53
N SER A 346 14.04 4.66 -9.52
CA SER A 346 13.65 5.79 -8.67
C SER A 346 13.79 5.46 -7.18
N THR A 347 13.50 4.23 -6.76
CA THR A 347 13.75 3.74 -5.38
C THR A 347 15.24 3.70 -5.06
N ARG A 348 16.08 3.23 -5.98
CA ARG A 348 17.53 3.29 -5.83
C ARG A 348 18.02 4.73 -5.68
N ASN A 349 17.50 5.63 -6.51
CA ASN A 349 17.85 7.04 -6.49
C ASN A 349 17.45 7.72 -5.18
N LEU A 350 16.21 7.50 -4.72
CA LEU A 350 15.73 7.96 -3.41
C LEU A 350 16.66 7.47 -2.30
N THR A 351 16.94 6.17 -2.27
CA THR A 351 17.75 5.53 -1.22
C THR A 351 19.16 6.11 -1.18
N ARG A 352 19.83 6.24 -2.34
CA ARG A 352 21.16 6.84 -2.43
C ARG A 352 21.16 8.33 -2.07
N THR A 353 20.10 9.04 -2.40
CA THR A 353 19.93 10.46 -2.04
C THR A 353 19.78 10.63 -0.53
N LEU A 354 18.96 9.80 0.13
CA LEU A 354 18.83 9.77 1.58
C LEU A 354 20.18 9.54 2.26
N LEU A 355 20.94 8.55 1.80
CA LEU A 355 22.28 8.26 2.33
C LEU A 355 23.24 9.44 2.14
N ALA A 356 23.21 10.10 0.98
CA ALA A 356 24.02 11.28 0.70
C ALA A 356 23.64 12.48 1.61
N GLN A 357 22.38 12.56 2.04
CA GLN A 357 21.87 13.53 3.01
C GLN A 357 22.09 13.11 4.47
N GLY A 358 22.79 12.00 4.71
CA GLY A 358 23.17 11.55 6.04
C GLY A 358 22.13 10.70 6.77
N GLN A 359 21.11 10.18 6.08
CA GLN A 359 20.18 9.17 6.63
C GLN A 359 20.92 7.84 6.89
N PRO A 360 21.14 7.41 8.14
CA PRO A 360 21.71 6.10 8.41
C PRO A 360 20.62 5.02 8.35
N ASN A 361 21.02 3.75 8.44
CA ASN A 361 20.11 2.63 8.72
C ASN A 361 18.97 2.48 7.68
N ILE A 362 19.36 2.29 6.42
CA ILE A 362 18.44 1.93 5.35
C ILE A 362 18.73 0.50 4.91
N TRP A 363 17.68 -0.31 4.77
CA TRP A 363 17.76 -1.67 4.23
C TRP A 363 16.92 -1.75 2.95
N LEU A 364 17.56 -2.19 1.87
CA LEU A 364 16.91 -2.34 0.57
C LEU A 364 16.55 -3.81 0.32
N TYR A 365 15.32 -4.07 -0.11
CA TYR A 365 14.91 -5.40 -0.58
C TYR A 365 14.44 -5.39 -2.04
N VAL A 366 14.48 -6.59 -2.64
CA VAL A 366 13.89 -6.88 -3.95
C VAL A 366 13.01 -8.12 -3.78
N TRP A 367 11.71 -7.99 -4.02
CA TRP A 367 10.80 -9.13 -4.03
C TRP A 367 10.83 -9.79 -5.40
N ASP A 368 11.23 -11.07 -5.47
CA ASP A 368 11.45 -11.84 -6.69
C ASP A 368 10.80 -13.23 -6.60
N HIS A 369 9.56 -13.26 -6.11
CA HIS A 369 8.78 -14.49 -5.95
C HIS A 369 7.34 -14.31 -6.44
N ALA A 370 6.94 -15.11 -7.43
CA ALA A 370 5.57 -15.16 -7.92
C ALA A 370 4.71 -16.07 -7.05
N LEU A 371 3.41 -15.77 -6.92
CA LEU A 371 2.47 -16.62 -6.19
C LEU A 371 2.41 -18.03 -6.80
N SER A 372 2.55 -19.08 -5.99
CA SER A 372 2.35 -20.47 -6.43
C SER A 372 0.87 -20.83 -6.65
N PHE A 373 -0.03 -20.01 -6.09
CA PHE A 373 -1.48 -20.17 -6.14
C PHE A 373 -2.13 -19.06 -6.97
N LYS A 374 -3.37 -19.29 -7.42
CA LYS A 374 -4.15 -18.38 -8.26
C LYS A 374 -4.75 -17.20 -7.48
N GLY A 375 -3.89 -16.45 -6.79
CA GLY A 375 -4.26 -15.32 -5.94
C GLY A 375 -4.71 -14.07 -6.70
N TRP A 376 -4.41 -13.99 -8.01
CA TRP A 376 -4.73 -12.82 -8.84
C TRP A 376 -6.16 -12.79 -9.36
N GLY A 377 -6.93 -13.87 -9.14
CA GLY A 377 -8.32 -13.97 -9.56
C GLY A 377 -8.48 -13.74 -11.08
N PRO A 378 -9.19 -12.69 -11.53
CA PRO A 378 -9.39 -12.42 -12.95
C PRO A 378 -8.14 -11.86 -13.67
N ILE A 379 -7.10 -11.46 -12.94
CA ILE A 379 -5.90 -10.83 -13.51
C ILE A 379 -4.90 -11.93 -13.90
N THR A 380 -5.21 -12.63 -14.99
CA THR A 380 -4.43 -13.82 -15.42
C THR A 380 -3.00 -13.50 -15.87
N TRP A 381 -2.69 -12.25 -16.15
CA TRP A 381 -1.38 -11.82 -16.69
C TRP A 381 -0.31 -11.74 -15.60
N CYS A 382 -0.73 -11.73 -14.33
CA CYS A 382 0.16 -11.79 -13.17
C CYS A 382 0.42 -13.22 -12.68
N GLU A 383 -0.27 -14.21 -13.23
CA GLU A 383 -0.03 -15.62 -12.90
C GLU A 383 1.38 -16.03 -13.32
N GLY A 384 2.18 -16.51 -12.37
CA GLY A 384 3.60 -16.84 -12.60
C GLY A 384 4.52 -15.63 -12.79
N ARG A 385 4.07 -14.41 -12.49
CA ARG A 385 4.83 -13.15 -12.56
C ARG A 385 4.96 -12.50 -11.19
N VAL A 386 5.94 -11.62 -11.04
CA VAL A 386 6.21 -10.92 -9.77
C VAL A 386 5.58 -9.52 -9.80
N CYS A 387 4.25 -9.48 -9.96
CA CYS A 387 3.50 -8.23 -10.08
C CYS A 387 3.53 -7.39 -8.79
N HIS A 388 3.25 -6.09 -8.94
CA HIS A 388 3.10 -5.12 -7.86
C HIS A 388 2.15 -5.61 -6.75
N GLY A 389 2.63 -5.60 -5.50
CA GLY A 389 1.88 -6.01 -4.31
C GLY A 389 1.84 -7.53 -4.08
N SER A 390 2.55 -8.32 -4.88
CA SER A 390 2.64 -9.78 -4.69
C SER A 390 3.23 -10.20 -3.34
N GLU A 391 4.07 -9.35 -2.74
CA GLU A 391 4.69 -9.54 -1.43
C GLU A 391 3.69 -9.48 -0.27
N ILE A 392 2.57 -8.76 -0.42
CA ILE A 392 1.61 -8.50 0.67
C ILE A 392 1.06 -9.80 1.24
N ALA A 393 0.81 -10.80 0.38
CA ALA A 393 0.29 -12.10 0.81
C ALA A 393 1.24 -12.83 1.79
N PHE A 394 2.54 -12.54 1.71
CA PHE A 394 3.59 -13.11 2.56
C PHE A 394 3.90 -12.21 3.76
N VAL A 395 3.92 -10.89 3.57
CA VAL A 395 4.10 -9.92 4.67
C VAL A 395 3.03 -10.11 5.75
N PHE A 396 1.80 -10.47 5.38
CA PHE A 396 0.68 -10.68 6.31
C PHE A 396 0.32 -12.15 6.54
N ASP A 397 1.06 -13.11 5.98
CA ASP A 397 0.70 -14.54 5.98
C ASP A 397 -0.80 -14.76 5.66
N SER A 398 -1.31 -14.15 4.59
CA SER A 398 -2.77 -14.02 4.39
C SER A 398 -3.37 -15.02 3.40
N ALA A 399 -2.57 -15.84 2.73
CA ALA A 399 -3.04 -16.78 1.69
C ALA A 399 -4.14 -17.73 2.20
N HIS A 400 -3.94 -18.29 3.39
CA HIS A 400 -4.89 -19.21 4.02
C HIS A 400 -6.24 -18.56 4.37
N LEU A 401 -6.30 -17.24 4.61
CA LEU A 401 -7.56 -16.52 4.87
C LEU A 401 -8.47 -16.49 3.63
N ALA A 402 -7.87 -16.65 2.45
CA ALA A 402 -8.57 -16.75 1.17
C ALA A 402 -8.70 -18.19 0.66
N ASN A 403 -8.51 -19.19 1.53
CA ASN A 403 -8.51 -20.63 1.20
C ASN A 403 -7.45 -21.03 0.15
N PHE A 404 -6.36 -20.29 0.06
CA PHE A 404 -5.18 -20.71 -0.71
C PHE A 404 -4.19 -21.46 0.19
N SER A 405 -3.48 -22.41 -0.41
CA SER A 405 -2.38 -23.13 0.24
C SER A 405 -1.06 -22.65 -0.36
N SER A 406 -0.13 -22.24 0.51
CA SER A 406 1.25 -21.94 0.14
C SER A 406 2.08 -23.23 0.04
N SER A 407 3.15 -23.22 -0.76
CA SER A 407 4.15 -24.29 -0.70
C SER A 407 4.96 -24.22 0.60
N PRO A 408 5.64 -25.30 1.03
CA PRO A 408 6.53 -25.25 2.19
C PRO A 408 7.59 -24.15 2.09
N GLU A 409 8.15 -23.92 0.90
CA GLU A 409 9.13 -22.86 0.64
C GLU A 409 8.52 -21.46 0.76
N GLU A 410 7.25 -21.30 0.39
CA GLU A 410 6.49 -20.07 0.55
C GLU A 410 6.14 -19.77 2.00
N GLU A 411 5.82 -20.80 2.79
CA GLU A 411 5.64 -20.65 4.24
C GLU A 411 6.93 -20.18 4.92
N ILE A 412 8.08 -20.73 4.52
CA ILE A 412 9.40 -20.27 5.00
C ILE A 412 9.66 -18.83 4.55
N LEU A 413 9.37 -18.48 3.29
CA LEU A 413 9.54 -17.12 2.78
C LEU A 413 8.67 -16.11 3.53
N SER A 414 7.41 -16.47 3.81
CA SER A 414 6.47 -15.70 4.65
C SER A 414 7.01 -15.51 6.06
N GLY A 415 7.51 -16.58 6.68
CA GLY A 415 8.16 -16.52 7.99
C GLY A 415 9.37 -15.58 8.02
N ASP A 416 10.22 -15.60 6.98
CA ASP A 416 11.38 -14.73 6.86
C ASP A 416 10.99 -13.25 6.81
N VAL A 417 10.08 -12.88 5.90
CA VAL A 417 9.70 -11.48 5.71
C VAL A 417 8.98 -10.93 6.96
N ILE A 418 8.09 -11.71 7.58
CA ILE A 418 7.41 -11.34 8.83
C ILE A 418 8.42 -11.06 9.94
N ALA A 419 9.42 -11.93 10.07
CA ALA A 419 10.40 -11.79 11.12
C ALA A 419 11.33 -10.59 10.87
N TYR A 420 11.76 -10.32 9.63
CA TYR A 420 12.49 -9.08 9.32
C TYR A 420 11.68 -7.81 9.61
N TRP A 421 10.40 -7.77 9.22
CA TRP A 421 9.53 -6.62 9.42
C TRP A 421 9.28 -6.37 10.91
N THR A 422 9.01 -7.41 11.68
CA THR A 422 8.74 -7.31 13.13
C THR A 422 9.99 -6.99 13.93
N ASN A 423 11.16 -7.56 13.59
CA ASN A 423 12.44 -7.20 14.20
C ASN A 423 12.78 -5.73 13.94
N PHE A 424 12.55 -5.26 12.72
CA PHE A 424 12.74 -3.86 12.36
C PHE A 424 11.76 -2.95 13.11
N ALA A 425 10.48 -3.31 13.19
CA ALA A 425 9.51 -2.54 13.95
C ALA A 425 9.88 -2.44 15.44
N TRP A 426 10.41 -3.51 16.01
CA TRP A 426 10.81 -3.57 17.42
C TRP A 426 12.08 -2.77 17.75
N SER A 427 13.09 -2.84 16.88
CA SER A 427 14.47 -2.42 17.18
C SER A 427 15.05 -1.36 16.24
N GLY A 428 14.40 -1.09 15.11
CA GLY A 428 14.96 -0.31 14.01
C GLY A 428 16.01 -1.06 13.18
N ASN A 429 16.22 -2.37 13.41
CA ASN A 429 17.14 -3.20 12.65
C ASN A 429 16.48 -4.56 12.29
N PRO A 430 16.40 -4.93 11.00
CA PRO A 430 15.74 -6.17 10.59
C PRO A 430 16.49 -7.44 11.08
N ASN A 431 17.79 -7.32 11.40
CA ASN A 431 18.61 -8.45 11.85
C ASN A 431 18.58 -8.69 13.36
N TYR A 432 17.84 -7.89 14.12
CA TYR A 432 17.80 -8.02 15.57
C TYR A 432 17.08 -9.30 15.98
N SER A 433 17.72 -10.19 16.74
CA SER A 433 17.06 -11.37 17.30
C SER A 433 16.65 -11.12 18.76
N THR A 434 15.34 -11.11 19.03
CA THR A 434 14.86 -11.45 20.38
C THR A 434 14.79 -12.98 20.49
N PRO A 435 15.28 -13.59 21.58
CA PRO A 435 14.89 -14.96 21.92
C PRO A 435 13.35 -15.04 21.94
N PRO A 436 12.72 -16.10 21.40
CA PRO A 436 11.28 -16.24 21.49
C PRO A 436 10.85 -16.11 22.95
N ARG A 437 9.86 -15.25 23.25
CA ARG A 437 9.25 -15.28 24.59
C ARG A 437 8.68 -16.69 24.79
N GLN A 438 9.05 -17.35 25.89
CA GLN A 438 8.46 -18.64 26.23
C GLN A 438 6.93 -18.49 26.28
N GLY A 439 6.21 -19.27 25.48
CA GLY A 439 4.74 -19.27 25.44
C GLY A 439 4.09 -18.42 24.36
N THR A 440 4.83 -17.65 23.55
CA THR A 440 4.30 -17.03 22.32
C THR A 440 4.76 -17.84 21.12
N SER A 441 4.09 -18.94 20.80
CA SER A 441 4.26 -19.49 19.45
C SER A 441 3.47 -18.61 18.50
N MET A 442 4.07 -18.24 17.37
CA MET A 442 3.27 -17.92 16.18
C MET A 442 2.53 -19.21 15.85
N HIS A 443 1.34 -19.39 16.42
CA HIS A 443 0.61 -20.66 16.54
C HIS A 443 0.36 -21.40 15.22
N ARG A 444 0.60 -20.76 14.06
CA ARG A 444 0.48 -21.39 12.74
C ARG A 444 1.76 -22.00 12.19
N PHE A 445 2.94 -21.50 12.56
CA PHE A 445 4.18 -22.06 12.01
C PHE A 445 4.56 -23.29 12.85
N SER A 446 4.78 -24.43 12.19
CA SER A 446 5.29 -25.63 12.87
C SER A 446 6.58 -25.29 13.64
N PRO A 447 6.89 -25.95 14.78
CA PRO A 447 8.21 -25.88 15.41
C PRO A 447 9.40 -26.08 14.44
N GLU A 448 9.18 -26.79 13.33
CA GLU A 448 10.17 -27.01 12.27
C GLU A 448 10.27 -25.85 11.25
N TYR A 449 9.21 -25.04 11.11
CA TYR A 449 9.12 -23.88 10.20
C TYR A 449 9.19 -22.52 10.93
N THR A 450 9.25 -22.53 12.27
CA THR A 450 9.38 -21.34 13.15
C THR A 450 10.81 -20.89 13.35
N LYS A 451 11.78 -21.51 12.68
CA LYS A 451 13.07 -20.88 12.43
C LYS A 451 12.98 -20.21 11.06
N PRO A 452 12.53 -18.94 10.97
CA PRO A 452 12.86 -18.16 9.79
C PRO A 452 14.37 -18.29 9.56
N ARG A 453 14.80 -18.40 8.31
CA ARG A 453 16.22 -18.48 7.90
C ARG A 453 17.01 -17.22 8.24
N LEU A 454 16.42 -16.28 8.98
CA LEU A 454 17.12 -15.36 9.87
C LEU A 454 18.31 -16.00 10.62
N TYR A 455 18.30 -17.33 10.78
CA TYR A 455 19.36 -18.09 11.45
C TYR A 455 20.40 -18.76 10.53
N ASP A 456 20.25 -18.71 9.19
CA ASP A 456 21.25 -19.23 8.25
C ASP A 456 22.15 -18.07 7.75
N ASP A 457 23.24 -17.79 8.47
CA ASP A 457 24.52 -17.16 8.08
C ASP A 457 24.56 -15.84 7.27
N LYS A 458 23.46 -15.30 6.74
CA LYS A 458 23.45 -14.10 5.89
C LYS A 458 22.65 -12.97 6.54
N LYS A 459 23.35 -12.14 7.31
CA LYS A 459 22.82 -10.85 7.78
C LYS A 459 22.41 -10.01 6.57
N TRP A 460 21.23 -9.38 6.62
CA TRP A 460 20.81 -8.34 5.68
C TRP A 460 21.63 -7.07 5.97
N PRO A 461 22.63 -6.74 5.13
CA PRO A 461 23.46 -5.58 5.39
C PRO A 461 22.64 -4.29 5.22
N ALA A 462 23.05 -3.23 5.91
CA ALA A 462 22.58 -1.90 5.56
C ALA A 462 22.98 -1.60 4.11
N TYR A 463 22.09 -0.96 3.37
CA TYR A 463 22.33 -0.58 1.99
C TYR A 463 23.21 0.67 1.97
N ASP A 464 24.49 0.50 1.61
CA ASP A 464 25.46 1.60 1.53
C ASP A 464 26.62 1.24 0.59
N LYS A 465 27.59 2.15 0.44
CA LYS A 465 28.78 1.91 -0.39
C LYS A 465 29.70 0.82 0.20
N GLY A 466 29.75 0.67 1.52
CA GLY A 466 30.58 -0.32 2.21
C GLY A 466 30.07 -1.75 2.02
N SER A 467 28.75 -1.93 1.87
CA SER A 467 28.13 -3.20 1.49
C SER A 467 28.08 -3.43 -0.01
N ASN A 468 28.79 -2.65 -0.83
CA ASN A 468 28.68 -2.67 -2.30
C ASN A 468 27.22 -2.52 -2.81
N TRP A 469 26.43 -1.68 -2.14
CA TRP A 469 25.02 -1.46 -2.47
C TRP A 469 24.21 -2.76 -2.45
N THR A 470 24.42 -3.60 -1.44
CA THR A 470 23.76 -4.91 -1.33
C THR A 470 22.32 -4.78 -0.86
N ALA A 471 21.39 -5.40 -1.60
CA ALA A 471 20.00 -5.60 -1.21
C ALA A 471 19.72 -7.06 -0.85
N LEU A 472 18.65 -7.31 -0.08
CA LEU A 472 18.13 -8.65 0.15
C LEU A 472 17.07 -8.98 -0.91
N ARG A 473 17.33 -9.99 -1.73
CA ARG A 473 16.35 -10.55 -2.67
C ARG A 473 15.54 -11.64 -1.98
N PHE A 474 14.25 -11.40 -1.80
CA PHE A 474 13.29 -12.37 -1.29
C PHE A 474 12.84 -13.28 -2.43
N LYS A 475 13.14 -14.58 -2.31
CA LYS A 475 12.78 -15.59 -3.30
C LYS A 475 12.78 -16.99 -2.73
N THR A 476 12.18 -17.92 -3.46
CA THR A 476 12.31 -19.36 -3.23
C THR A 476 13.38 -19.97 -4.17
N PRO A 477 14.04 -21.07 -3.78
CA PRO A 477 13.95 -21.74 -2.49
C PRO A 477 14.73 -21.03 -1.38
N ALA A 478 15.55 -19.99 -1.67
CA ALA A 478 16.35 -19.27 -0.67
C ALA A 478 16.55 -17.78 -1.00
N ASN A 479 16.50 -16.93 0.04
CA ASN A 479 16.85 -15.51 -0.07
C ASN A 479 18.31 -15.34 -0.50
N GLU A 480 18.57 -14.28 -1.24
CA GLU A 480 19.86 -14.01 -1.87
C GLU A 480 20.31 -12.57 -1.57
N LEU A 481 21.61 -12.38 -1.31
CA LEU A 481 22.19 -11.03 -1.29
C LEU A 481 22.55 -10.65 -2.72
N VAL A 482 22.03 -9.52 -3.20
CA VAL A 482 22.30 -9.02 -4.55
C VAL A 482 23.02 -7.68 -4.47
N GLU A 483 24.23 -7.63 -5.02
CA GLU A 483 25.02 -6.41 -5.09
C GLU A 483 24.55 -5.53 -6.26
N ASN A 484 24.46 -4.22 -6.03
CA ASN A 484 24.18 -3.20 -7.04
C ASN A 484 23.03 -3.58 -8.01
N TYR A 485 21.89 -4.03 -7.45
CA TYR A 485 20.71 -4.42 -8.21
C TYR A 485 20.32 -3.38 -9.27
N ARG A 486 20.14 -3.83 -10.52
CA ARG A 486 19.89 -2.98 -11.71
C ARG A 486 20.92 -1.86 -11.88
N GLY A 487 22.19 -2.16 -11.59
CA GLY A 487 23.31 -1.21 -11.60
C GLY A 487 23.37 -0.37 -12.88
N GLU A 488 23.40 -1.02 -14.04
CA GLU A 488 23.51 -0.37 -15.36
C GLU A 488 22.25 0.41 -15.73
N ASP A 489 21.08 -0.24 -15.74
CA ASP A 489 19.80 0.37 -16.09
C ASP A 489 19.49 1.61 -15.26
N CYS A 490 19.66 1.52 -13.95
CA CYS A 490 19.37 2.64 -13.08
C CYS A 490 20.46 3.73 -13.17
N SER A 491 21.70 3.40 -13.56
CA SER A 491 22.72 4.42 -13.82
C SER A 491 22.41 5.18 -15.10
N PHE A 492 21.83 4.52 -16.10
CA PHE A 492 21.22 5.19 -17.23
C PHE A 492 20.12 6.16 -16.78
N TRP A 493 19.16 5.71 -15.96
CA TRP A 493 18.06 6.57 -15.49
C TRP A 493 18.52 7.77 -14.65
N ASP A 494 19.58 7.62 -13.85
CA ASP A 494 20.19 8.73 -13.11
C ASP A 494 20.68 9.87 -14.03
N THR A 495 20.90 9.60 -15.33
CA THR A 495 21.29 10.62 -16.34
C THR A 495 20.12 11.20 -17.16
N VAL A 496 18.89 10.70 -16.97
CA VAL A 496 17.70 11.04 -17.78
C VAL A 496 16.62 11.78 -16.97
N SER A 497 16.82 11.91 -15.65
CA SER A 497 15.84 12.38 -14.65
C SER A 497 14.68 11.41 -14.43
N TYR A 498 14.19 11.35 -13.20
CA TYR A 498 13.02 10.53 -12.82
C TYR A 498 11.69 11.27 -12.96
N THR A 499 11.68 12.57 -13.28
CA THR A 499 10.43 13.31 -13.53
C THR A 499 9.80 12.84 -14.83
N ALA A 500 8.64 12.19 -14.77
CA ALA A 500 8.03 11.56 -15.95
C ALA A 500 7.54 12.52 -17.04
N TYR A 501 7.44 13.83 -16.75
CA TYR A 501 7.03 14.87 -17.69
C TYR A 501 8.02 16.05 -17.66
N PRO A 502 8.22 16.74 -18.80
CA PRO A 502 9.10 17.91 -18.88
C PRO A 502 8.59 19.13 -18.11
#